data_AF-A0A956FW46-F1
#
_entry.id   AF-A0A956FW46-F1
#
_cell.length_a   1.000
_cell.length_b   1.000
_cell.length_c   1.000
_cell.angle_alpha   90.00
_cell.angle_beta   90.00
_cell.angle_gamma   90.00
#
_symmetry.space_group_name_H-M   'P 1'
#
loop_
_entity.id
_entity.type
_entity.pdbx_description
1 polymer ?
#
loop_
_entity_poly.entity_id
_entity_poly.type
_entity_poly.pdbx_seq_one_letter_code
_entity_poly.pdbx_strand_id
1 'polypeptide(L)'
;MTAPGDELEAKRRWTTRILWVVVASAVAAMVPAALLLASAEALIWQHAAFVAAFVGLALAGLRALQRLPWIGPVRALQIAYVAMMATSTLICVLVRLPQAMVGATFAFIILVTAPRVLDRRRTDRWVAAGILFALALTASDFIDIPFRINASAALLQPLELVIGAAVLVFAALALRELRRFPLQTKLYLVTLLVAVVPLTVVIGVFRGNFLDYETLSQAHALERR
;
A
#
# COMPACT_ATOMS: atom_id res chain seq x y z
N MET A 1 -16.96 0.68 32.74
CA MET A 1 -17.36 1.76 31.81
C MET A 1 -16.23 2.78 31.83
N THR A 2 -15.46 2.91 30.76
CA THR A 2 -14.41 3.95 30.63
C THR A 2 -15.06 5.32 30.48
N ALA A 3 -14.51 6.37 31.08
CA ALA A 3 -15.06 7.71 30.92
C ALA A 3 -15.00 8.12 29.44
N PRO A 4 -15.97 8.90 28.93
CA PRO A 4 -16.00 9.31 27.53
C PRO A 4 -14.74 10.09 27.08
N GLY A 5 -14.02 10.71 28.02
CA GLY A 5 -12.71 11.32 27.77
C GLY A 5 -11.61 10.32 27.45
N ASP A 6 -11.57 9.18 28.16
CA ASP A 6 -10.54 8.14 27.99
C ASP A 6 -10.62 7.49 26.61
N GLU A 7 -11.83 7.32 26.08
CA GLU A 7 -12.05 6.74 24.75
C GLU A 7 -11.57 7.66 23.63
N LEU A 8 -11.84 8.96 23.73
CA LEU A 8 -11.39 9.94 22.75
C LEU A 8 -9.86 10.05 22.74
N GLU A 9 -9.23 10.03 23.92
CA GLU A 9 -7.79 10.08 24.05
C GLU A 9 -7.11 8.80 23.55
N ALA A 10 -7.72 7.63 23.78
CA ALA A 10 -7.27 6.37 23.18
C ALA A 10 -7.33 6.42 21.65
N LYS A 11 -8.44 6.91 21.07
CA LYS A 11 -8.58 7.09 19.61
C LYS A 11 -7.55 8.05 19.05
N ARG A 12 -7.27 9.17 19.75
CA ARG A 12 -6.21 10.12 19.36
C ARG A 12 -4.83 9.47 19.36
N ARG A 13 -4.43 8.81 20.45
CA ARG A 13 -3.13 8.12 20.55
C ARG A 13 -2.96 7.08 19.44
N TRP A 14 -4.01 6.30 19.18
CA TRP A 14 -4.01 5.29 18.13
C TRP A 14 -3.86 5.92 16.73
N THR A 15 -4.64 6.96 16.44
CA THR A 15 -4.58 7.69 15.17
C THR A 15 -3.20 8.32 14.96
N THR A 16 -2.62 8.94 16.00
CA THR A 16 -1.27 9.50 15.95
C THR A 16 -0.23 8.45 15.57
N ARG A 17 -0.29 7.25 16.18
CA ARG A 17 0.64 6.15 15.84
C ARG A 17 0.51 5.73 14.38
N ILE A 18 -0.72 5.55 13.89
CA ILE A 18 -0.95 5.18 12.48
C ILE A 18 -0.40 6.26 11.54
N LEU A 19 -0.70 7.53 11.80
CA LEU A 19 -0.22 8.62 10.97
C LEU A 19 1.31 8.69 10.95
N TRP A 20 1.98 8.48 12.10
CA TRP A 20 3.43 8.37 12.14
C TRP A 20 3.97 7.19 11.34
N VAL A 21 3.31 6.02 11.41
CA VAL A 21 3.68 4.86 10.59
C VAL A 21 3.54 5.18 9.10
N VAL A 22 2.46 5.86 8.69
CA VAL A 22 2.26 6.28 7.29
C VAL A 22 3.36 7.24 6.84
N VAL A 23 3.66 8.27 7.65
CA VAL A 23 4.74 9.24 7.35
C VAL A 23 6.09 8.54 7.27
N ALA A 24 6.44 7.72 8.25
CA ALA A 24 7.70 6.98 8.28
C ALA A 24 7.84 6.04 7.07
N SER A 25 6.75 5.34 6.70
CA SER A 25 6.75 4.46 5.53
C SER A 25 6.93 5.25 4.23
N ALA A 26 6.28 6.41 4.11
CA ALA A 26 6.44 7.29 2.96
C ALA A 26 7.89 7.79 2.84
N VAL A 27 8.50 8.22 3.95
CA VAL A 27 9.89 8.67 3.99
C VAL A 27 10.86 7.53 3.67
N ALA A 28 10.64 6.33 4.22
CA ALA A 28 11.45 5.17 3.91
C ALA A 28 11.39 4.80 2.42
N ALA A 29 10.20 4.90 1.81
CA ALA A 29 10.01 4.64 0.39
C ALA A 29 10.56 5.74 -0.53
N MET A 30 10.84 6.95 -0.02
CA MET A 30 11.54 7.99 -0.79
C MET A 30 12.97 7.59 -1.13
N VAL A 31 13.65 6.82 -0.27
CA VAL A 31 15.06 6.42 -0.49
C VAL A 31 15.21 5.60 -1.77
N PRO A 32 14.50 4.47 -1.97
CA PRO A 32 14.57 3.73 -3.23
C PRO A 32 14.02 4.55 -4.40
N ALA A 33 13.02 5.40 -4.20
CA ALA A 33 12.50 6.29 -5.25
C ALA A 33 13.52 7.34 -5.73
N ALA A 34 14.32 7.90 -4.82
CA ALA A 34 15.36 8.86 -5.14
C ALA A 34 16.55 8.19 -5.82
N LEU A 35 16.91 6.97 -5.42
CA LEU A 35 17.94 6.17 -6.10
C LEU A 35 17.52 5.82 -7.54
N LEU A 36 16.23 5.50 -7.75
CA LEU A 36 15.65 5.33 -9.08
C LEU A 36 15.74 6.62 -9.93
N LEU A 37 15.47 7.79 -9.35
CA LEU A 37 15.62 9.07 -10.04
C LEU A 37 17.09 9.38 -10.39
N ALA A 38 18.02 9.08 -9.50
CA ALA A 38 19.45 9.33 -9.71
C ALA A 38 20.07 8.42 -10.80
N SER A 39 19.44 7.28 -11.08
CA SER A 39 19.86 6.32 -12.09
C SER A 39 19.09 6.43 -13.42
N ALA A 40 18.22 7.42 -13.55
CA ALA A 40 17.34 7.56 -14.71
C ALA A 40 18.08 8.17 -15.92
N GLU A 41 18.36 7.35 -16.95
CA GLU A 41 18.90 7.80 -18.25
C GLU A 41 17.80 8.34 -19.19
N ALA A 42 16.53 7.96 -19.00
CA ALA A 42 15.37 8.45 -19.76
C ALA A 42 14.13 8.61 -18.86
N LEU A 43 13.20 9.50 -19.26
CA LEU A 43 11.91 9.77 -18.58
C LEU A 43 12.03 10.34 -17.14
N ILE A 44 12.85 11.38 -16.96
CA ILE A 44 13.09 12.09 -15.68
C ILE A 44 11.77 12.54 -15.01
N TRP A 45 10.78 12.98 -15.80
CA TRP A 45 9.51 13.48 -15.27
C TRP A 45 8.69 12.40 -14.54
N GLN A 46 8.77 11.14 -14.97
CA GLN A 46 8.04 10.03 -14.32
C GLN A 46 8.69 9.66 -12.99
N HIS A 47 10.01 9.62 -12.96
CA HIS A 47 10.79 9.37 -11.74
C HIS A 47 10.60 10.51 -10.73
N ALA A 48 10.57 11.76 -11.20
CA ALA A 48 10.25 12.91 -10.37
C ALA A 48 8.81 12.85 -9.83
N ALA A 49 7.83 12.48 -10.66
CA ALA A 49 6.45 12.28 -10.23
C ALA A 49 6.30 11.15 -9.20
N PHE A 50 7.09 10.08 -9.34
CA PHE A 50 7.14 8.97 -8.41
C PHE A 50 7.68 9.39 -7.03
N VAL A 51 8.79 10.13 -6.98
CA VAL A 51 9.30 10.71 -5.74
C VAL A 51 8.30 11.70 -5.14
N ALA A 52 7.71 12.57 -5.96
CA ALA A 52 6.72 13.55 -5.54
C ALA A 52 5.47 12.89 -4.93
N ALA A 53 5.08 11.69 -5.38
CA ALA A 53 3.97 10.94 -4.81
C ALA A 53 4.20 10.57 -3.34
N PHE A 54 5.43 10.16 -2.99
CA PHE A 54 5.81 9.87 -1.59
C PHE A 54 5.96 11.15 -0.76
N VAL A 55 6.50 12.23 -1.35
CA VAL A 55 6.52 13.56 -0.71
C VAL A 55 5.11 14.03 -0.38
N GLY A 56 4.18 13.91 -1.33
CA GLY A 56 2.78 14.24 -1.14
C GLY A 56 2.15 13.43 -0.01
N LEU A 57 2.42 12.11 0.06
CA LEU A 57 1.92 11.25 1.13
C LEU A 57 2.47 11.65 2.51
N ALA A 58 3.78 11.89 2.61
CA ALA A 58 4.42 12.32 3.85
C ALA A 58 3.85 13.67 4.34
N LEU A 59 3.72 14.65 3.43
CA LEU A 59 3.14 15.96 3.74
C LEU A 59 1.66 15.86 4.13
N ALA A 60 0.88 15.01 3.46
CA ALA A 60 -0.52 14.76 3.83
C ALA A 60 -0.63 14.16 5.24
N GLY A 61 0.22 13.19 5.58
CA GLY A 61 0.30 12.59 6.91
C GLY A 61 0.70 13.58 7.99
N LEU A 62 1.74 14.40 7.74
CA LEU A 62 2.18 15.46 8.66
C LEU A 62 1.08 16.52 8.86
N ARG A 63 0.41 16.93 7.78
CA ARG A 63 -0.69 17.90 7.85
C ARG A 63 -1.89 17.32 8.61
N ALA A 64 -2.17 16.03 8.47
CA ALA A 64 -3.20 15.34 9.25
C ALA A 64 -2.83 15.27 10.74
N LEU A 65 -1.56 15.01 11.09
CA LEU A 65 -1.04 15.05 12.47
C LEU A 65 -1.18 16.45 13.08
N GLN A 66 -0.71 17.49 12.38
CA GLN A 66 -0.79 18.88 12.84
C GLN A 66 -2.23 19.33 13.07
N ARG A 67 -3.16 18.89 12.21
CA ARG A 67 -4.58 19.26 12.31
C ARG A 67 -5.39 18.37 13.23
N LEU A 68 -4.82 17.26 13.74
CA LEU A 68 -5.50 16.29 14.59
C LEU A 68 -6.26 16.91 15.79
N PRO A 69 -5.73 17.93 16.50
CA PRO A 69 -6.45 18.56 17.61
C PRO A 69 -7.77 19.22 17.19
N TRP A 70 -7.82 19.72 15.94
CA TRP A 70 -8.90 20.54 15.40
C TRP A 70 -9.93 19.74 14.62
N ILE A 71 -9.48 18.77 13.81
CA ILE A 71 -10.36 17.98 12.93
C ILE A 71 -10.80 16.65 13.54
N GLY A 72 -10.18 16.25 14.65
CA GLY A 72 -10.43 14.99 15.34
C GLY A 72 -9.81 13.76 14.65
N PRO A 73 -9.74 12.62 15.38
CA PRO A 73 -9.06 11.41 14.91
C PRO A 73 -9.70 10.79 13.67
N VAL A 74 -11.04 10.84 13.58
CA VAL A 74 -11.79 10.28 12.44
C VAL A 74 -11.41 10.94 11.13
N ARG A 75 -11.42 12.28 11.08
CA ARG A 75 -11.16 13.02 9.84
C ARG A 75 -9.68 12.96 9.45
N ALA A 76 -8.78 13.00 10.43
CA ALA A 76 -7.35 12.85 10.18
C ALA A 76 -7.02 11.48 9.55
N LEU A 77 -7.64 10.41 10.04
CA LEU A 77 -7.46 9.06 9.50
C LEU A 77 -8.04 8.93 8.07
N GLN A 78 -9.20 9.54 7.80
CA GLN A 78 -9.78 9.56 6.45
C GLN A 78 -8.89 10.29 5.44
N ILE A 79 -8.27 11.41 5.84
CA ILE A 79 -7.30 12.12 4.99
C ILE A 79 -6.12 11.19 4.64
N ALA A 80 -5.61 10.44 5.62
CA ALA A 80 -4.54 9.49 5.38
C ALA A 80 -4.96 8.39 4.40
N TYR A 81 -6.17 7.83 4.55
CA TYR A 81 -6.68 6.82 3.59
C TYR A 81 -6.78 7.36 2.17
N VAL A 82 -7.35 8.56 1.98
CA VAL A 82 -7.46 9.18 0.65
C VAL A 82 -6.07 9.44 0.07
N ALA A 83 -5.15 9.99 0.87
CA ALA A 83 -3.78 10.26 0.43
C ALA A 83 -3.07 8.98 0.01
N MET A 84 -3.18 7.91 0.80
CA MET A 84 -2.62 6.60 0.45
C MET A 84 -3.22 6.01 -0.82
N MET A 85 -4.54 6.10 -1.03
CA MET A 85 -5.19 5.65 -2.28
C MET A 85 -4.67 6.44 -3.48
N ALA A 86 -4.62 7.78 -3.38
CA ALA A 86 -4.15 8.64 -4.44
C ALA A 86 -2.68 8.36 -4.79
N THR A 87 -1.81 8.27 -3.78
CA THR A 87 -0.38 7.94 -3.95
C THR A 87 -0.20 6.55 -4.56
N SER A 88 -0.92 5.54 -4.07
CA SER A 88 -0.84 4.17 -4.61
C SER A 88 -1.30 4.10 -6.07
N THR A 89 -2.39 4.80 -6.41
CA THR A 89 -2.88 4.89 -7.80
C THR A 89 -1.84 5.52 -8.70
N LEU A 90 -1.30 6.68 -8.29
CA LEU A 90 -0.29 7.40 -9.05
C LEU A 90 0.95 6.52 -9.27
N ILE A 91 1.41 5.83 -8.23
CA ILE A 91 2.53 4.89 -8.31
C ILE A 91 2.24 3.75 -9.30
N CYS A 92 1.06 3.12 -9.23
CA CYS A 92 0.69 2.00 -10.12
C CYS A 92 0.51 2.43 -11.59
N VAL A 93 0.16 3.69 -11.84
CA VAL A 93 0.13 4.26 -13.19
C VAL A 93 1.55 4.53 -13.71
N LEU A 94 2.47 4.94 -12.84
CA LEU A 94 3.83 5.34 -13.21
C LEU A 94 4.82 4.16 -13.29
N VAL A 95 4.69 3.15 -12.44
CA VAL A 95 5.69 2.07 -12.27
C VAL A 95 5.02 0.71 -12.34
N ARG A 96 5.67 -0.24 -13.03
CA ARG A 96 5.23 -1.64 -13.07
C ARG A 96 5.65 -2.37 -11.79
N LEU A 97 4.84 -2.24 -10.76
CA LEU A 97 4.96 -2.93 -9.47
C LEU A 97 3.90 -4.03 -9.34
N PRO A 98 4.03 -4.98 -8.40
CA PRO A 98 2.95 -5.92 -8.10
C PRO A 98 1.76 -5.17 -7.48
N GLN A 99 0.82 -4.69 -8.30
CA GLN A 99 -0.25 -3.79 -7.88
C GLN A 99 -1.23 -4.47 -6.92
N ALA A 100 -1.42 -5.78 -7.08
CA ALA A 100 -2.14 -6.61 -6.12
C ALA A 100 -1.56 -6.52 -4.68
N MET A 101 -0.23 -6.47 -4.52
CA MET A 101 0.40 -6.36 -3.19
C MET A 101 0.17 -4.97 -2.58
N VAL A 102 0.25 -3.92 -3.40
CA VAL A 102 -0.02 -2.54 -2.98
C VAL A 102 -1.49 -2.40 -2.54
N GLY A 103 -2.41 -2.89 -3.36
CA GLY A 103 -3.84 -2.90 -3.07
C GLY A 103 -4.17 -3.69 -1.79
N ALA A 104 -3.59 -4.87 -1.63
CA ALA A 104 -3.76 -5.69 -0.44
C ALA A 104 -3.26 -5.00 0.83
N THR A 105 -2.05 -4.42 0.79
CA THR A 105 -1.48 -3.65 1.91
C THR A 105 -2.47 -2.60 2.39
N PHE A 106 -3.04 -1.87 1.44
CA PHE A 106 -3.98 -0.79 1.72
C PHE A 106 -5.29 -1.30 2.34
N ALA A 107 -5.87 -2.36 1.77
CA ALA A 107 -7.07 -2.99 2.31
C ALA A 107 -6.86 -3.50 3.75
N PHE A 108 -5.70 -4.12 4.03
CA PHE A 108 -5.35 -4.55 5.39
C PHE A 108 -5.19 -3.38 6.35
N ILE A 109 -4.53 -2.29 5.93
CA ILE A 109 -4.38 -1.08 6.75
C ILE A 109 -5.75 -0.54 7.14
N ILE A 110 -6.65 -0.32 6.16
CA ILE A 110 -8.01 0.16 6.45
C ILE A 110 -8.71 -0.79 7.41
N LEU A 111 -8.67 -2.09 7.13
CA LEU A 111 -9.40 -3.06 7.92
C LEU A 111 -8.90 -3.17 9.37
N VAL A 112 -7.60 -3.01 9.61
CA VAL A 112 -7.01 -2.99 10.96
C VAL A 112 -7.30 -1.69 11.70
N THR A 113 -7.35 -0.57 10.97
CA THR A 113 -7.35 0.76 11.59
C THR A 113 -8.75 1.39 11.69
N ALA A 114 -9.63 1.15 10.73
CA ALA A 114 -10.97 1.74 10.66
C ALA A 114 -11.87 1.33 11.85
N PRO A 115 -11.99 0.04 12.25
CA PRO A 115 -12.89 -0.36 13.34
C PRO A 115 -12.54 0.24 14.71
N ARG A 116 -11.29 0.69 14.90
CA ARG A 116 -10.81 1.25 16.17
C ARG A 116 -11.11 2.73 16.34
N VAL A 117 -11.35 3.44 15.24
CA VAL A 117 -11.50 4.90 15.24
C VAL A 117 -12.85 5.34 14.68
N LEU A 118 -13.40 4.62 13.70
CA LEU A 118 -14.62 4.97 12.99
C LEU A 118 -15.84 4.24 13.56
N ASP A 119 -17.00 4.89 13.46
CA ASP A 119 -18.29 4.25 13.71
C ASP A 119 -18.56 3.15 12.68
N ARG A 120 -19.35 2.14 13.06
CA ARG A 120 -19.60 0.93 12.24
C ARG A 120 -20.00 1.25 10.79
N ARG A 121 -20.95 2.17 10.58
CA ARG A 121 -21.39 2.58 9.22
C ARG A 121 -20.25 3.17 8.38
N ARG A 122 -19.32 3.90 9.00
CA ARG A 122 -18.17 4.50 8.31
C ARG A 122 -17.09 3.44 8.06
N THR A 123 -16.86 2.56 9.02
CA THR A 123 -15.95 1.41 8.86
C THR A 123 -16.34 0.56 7.66
N ASP A 124 -17.60 0.19 7.53
CA ASP A 124 -18.07 -0.67 6.42
C ASP A 124 -17.82 -0.01 5.06
N ARG A 125 -18.09 1.30 4.93
CA ARG A 125 -17.83 2.06 3.69
C ARG A 125 -16.35 2.11 3.34
N TRP A 126 -15.48 2.36 4.32
CA TRP A 126 -14.04 2.43 4.08
C TRP A 126 -13.44 1.06 3.79
N VAL A 127 -13.88 0.00 4.48
CA VAL A 127 -13.47 -1.37 4.18
C VAL A 127 -13.89 -1.74 2.76
N ALA A 128 -15.14 -1.47 2.37
CA ALA A 128 -15.61 -1.70 1.00
C ALA A 128 -14.79 -0.90 -0.02
N ALA A 129 -14.50 0.39 0.25
CA ALA A 129 -13.66 1.21 -0.61
C ALA A 129 -12.24 0.65 -0.74
N GLY A 130 -11.64 0.16 0.35
CA GLY A 130 -10.32 -0.48 0.34
C GLY A 130 -10.30 -1.78 -0.47
N ILE A 131 -11.33 -2.62 -0.36
CA ILE A 131 -11.47 -3.85 -1.14
C ILE A 131 -11.64 -3.54 -2.62
N LEU A 132 -12.58 -2.65 -2.97
CA LEU A 132 -12.82 -2.24 -4.36
C LEU A 132 -11.58 -1.62 -4.98
N PHE A 133 -10.83 -0.83 -4.20
CA PHE A 133 -9.57 -0.25 -4.61
C PHE A 133 -8.50 -1.31 -4.85
N ALA A 134 -8.36 -2.29 -3.96
CA ALA A 134 -7.43 -3.39 -4.14
C ALA A 134 -7.75 -4.21 -5.39
N LEU A 135 -9.03 -4.49 -5.64
CA LEU A 135 -9.49 -5.16 -6.86
C LEU A 135 -9.22 -4.31 -8.11
N ALA A 136 -9.46 -3.01 -8.06
CA ALA A 136 -9.18 -2.11 -9.18
C ALA A 136 -7.69 -2.06 -9.51
N LEU A 137 -6.82 -1.97 -8.50
CA LEU A 137 -5.37 -2.04 -8.70
C LEU A 137 -4.94 -3.41 -9.23
N THR A 138 -5.54 -4.48 -8.75
CA THR A 138 -5.26 -5.83 -9.27
C THR A 138 -5.72 -5.97 -10.73
N ALA A 139 -6.86 -5.40 -11.08
CA ALA A 139 -7.36 -5.41 -12.46
C ALA A 139 -6.43 -4.63 -13.40
N SER A 140 -5.79 -3.55 -12.92
CA SER A 140 -4.83 -2.78 -13.72
C SER A 140 -3.49 -3.47 -13.96
N ASP A 141 -3.19 -4.60 -13.28
CA ASP A 141 -2.05 -5.46 -13.63
C ASP A 141 -2.27 -6.15 -14.99
N PHE A 142 -3.53 -6.36 -15.40
CA PHE A 142 -3.88 -6.97 -16.69
C PHE A 142 -3.92 -5.96 -17.84
N ILE A 143 -3.78 -4.67 -17.55
CA ILE A 143 -3.79 -3.59 -18.55
C ILE A 143 -2.35 -3.13 -18.77
N ASP A 144 -1.85 -3.27 -20.00
CA ASP A 144 -0.52 -2.79 -20.36
C ASP A 144 -0.57 -1.27 -20.62
N ILE A 145 0.04 -0.49 -19.72
CA ILE A 145 0.09 0.96 -19.82
C ILE A 145 1.44 1.34 -20.43
N PRO A 146 1.47 1.92 -21.64
CA PRO A 146 2.71 2.09 -22.43
C PRO A 146 3.74 3.03 -21.80
N PHE A 147 3.33 3.87 -20.85
CA PHE A 147 4.19 4.84 -20.19
C PHE A 147 4.72 4.37 -18.84
N ARG A 148 4.47 3.12 -18.42
CA ARG A 148 4.99 2.60 -17.13
C ARG A 148 6.51 2.46 -17.19
N ILE A 149 7.19 2.90 -16.14
CA ILE A 149 8.60 2.64 -15.93
C ILE A 149 8.79 1.13 -15.73
N ASN A 150 9.49 0.49 -16.66
CA ASN A 150 10.04 -0.85 -16.51
C ASN A 150 11.41 -0.73 -15.85
N ALA A 151 11.42 -0.50 -14.54
CA ALA A 151 12.68 -0.44 -13.78
C ALA A 151 13.29 -1.84 -13.69
N SER A 152 14.62 -1.92 -13.71
CA SER A 152 15.31 -3.21 -13.58
C SER A 152 14.97 -3.88 -12.24
N ALA A 153 14.95 -5.22 -12.22
CA ALA A 153 14.60 -5.98 -11.03
C ALA A 153 15.47 -5.60 -9.80
N ALA A 154 16.73 -5.23 -10.03
CA ALA A 154 17.66 -4.78 -8.99
C ALA A 154 17.22 -3.47 -8.28
N LEU A 155 16.51 -2.58 -8.97
CA LEU A 155 16.01 -1.33 -8.43
C LEU A 155 14.61 -1.47 -7.80
N LEU A 156 13.80 -2.43 -8.26
CA LEU A 156 12.44 -2.68 -7.76
C LEU A 156 12.40 -3.61 -6.53
N GLN A 157 13.32 -4.56 -6.42
CA GLN A 157 13.38 -5.52 -5.31
C GLN A 157 13.34 -4.88 -3.91
N PRO A 158 14.09 -3.80 -3.60
CA PRO A 158 14.04 -3.19 -2.28
C PRO A 158 12.64 -2.66 -1.94
N LEU A 159 11.97 -2.08 -2.93
CA LEU A 159 10.62 -1.53 -2.76
C LEU A 159 9.58 -2.64 -2.58
N GLU A 160 9.70 -3.73 -3.34
CA GLU A 160 8.83 -4.90 -3.21
C GLU A 160 8.99 -5.59 -1.86
N LEU A 161 10.22 -5.68 -1.33
CA LEU A 161 10.48 -6.18 0.01
C LEU A 161 9.82 -5.31 1.09
N VAL A 162 9.89 -3.99 0.96
CA VAL A 162 9.21 -3.06 1.89
C VAL A 162 7.69 -3.24 1.84
N ILE A 163 7.11 -3.35 0.64
CA ILE A 163 5.67 -3.58 0.46
C ILE A 163 5.27 -4.95 1.03
N GLY A 164 6.01 -6.01 0.70
CA GLY A 164 5.76 -7.37 1.19
C GLY A 164 5.86 -7.48 2.71
N ALA A 165 6.90 -6.87 3.31
CA ALA A 165 7.04 -6.80 4.76
C ALA A 165 5.85 -6.06 5.40
N ALA A 166 5.40 -4.96 4.80
CA ALA A 166 4.22 -4.24 5.26
C ALA A 166 2.95 -5.12 5.21
N VAL A 167 2.70 -5.81 4.09
CA VAL A 167 1.57 -6.77 3.97
C VAL A 167 1.61 -7.78 5.11
N LEU A 168 2.75 -8.43 5.33
CA LEU A 168 2.89 -9.47 6.37
C LEU A 168 2.64 -8.93 7.77
N VAL A 169 3.20 -7.76 8.11
CA VAL A 169 3.00 -7.12 9.41
C VAL A 169 1.53 -6.77 9.60
N PHE A 170 0.88 -6.15 8.61
CA PHE A 170 -0.52 -5.77 8.73
C PHE A 170 -1.47 -6.97 8.72
N ALA A 171 -1.18 -8.02 7.95
CA ALA A 171 -1.91 -9.27 7.99
C ALA A 171 -1.79 -9.94 9.36
N ALA A 172 -0.58 -10.03 9.93
CA ALA A 172 -0.36 -10.56 11.27
C ALA A 172 -1.10 -9.75 12.35
N LEU A 173 -1.09 -8.42 12.24
CA LEU A 173 -1.85 -7.55 13.13
C LEU A 173 -3.37 -7.74 12.98
N ALA A 174 -3.87 -7.93 11.76
CA ALA A 174 -5.27 -8.21 11.49
C ALA A 174 -5.70 -9.56 12.09
N LEU A 175 -4.89 -10.60 11.92
CA LEU A 175 -5.12 -11.93 12.47
C LEU A 175 -5.04 -11.94 14.02
N ARG A 176 -4.12 -11.18 14.62
CA ARG A 176 -4.04 -11.05 16.08
C ARG A 176 -5.27 -10.37 16.67
N GLU A 177 -5.85 -9.43 15.95
CA GLU A 177 -7.04 -8.67 16.36
C GLU A 177 -8.37 -9.33 15.96
N LEU A 178 -8.32 -10.48 15.27
CA LEU A 178 -9.51 -11.13 14.71
C LEU A 178 -10.64 -11.31 15.73
N ARG A 179 -10.30 -11.64 16.98
CA ARG A 179 -11.28 -11.84 18.07
C ARG A 179 -12.11 -10.59 18.38
N ARG A 180 -11.58 -9.39 18.16
CA ARG A 180 -12.23 -8.10 18.47
C ARG A 180 -13.14 -7.59 17.35
N PHE A 181 -13.03 -8.16 16.16
CA PHE A 181 -13.81 -7.70 15.02
C PHE A 181 -15.23 -8.29 14.99
N PRO A 182 -16.24 -7.52 14.53
CA PRO A 182 -17.56 -8.07 14.25
C PRO A 182 -17.48 -9.12 13.14
N LEU A 183 -18.42 -10.07 13.13
CA LEU A 183 -18.46 -11.21 12.19
C LEU A 183 -18.29 -10.77 10.72
N GLN A 184 -18.90 -9.65 10.36
CA GLN A 184 -18.86 -9.10 9.01
C GLN A 184 -17.45 -8.68 8.58
N THR A 185 -16.68 -8.03 9.46
CA THR A 185 -15.28 -7.68 9.20
C THR A 185 -14.39 -8.92 9.14
N LYS A 186 -14.71 -9.97 9.90
CA LYS A 186 -14.03 -11.28 9.80
C LYS A 186 -14.27 -11.92 8.43
N LEU A 187 -15.50 -11.90 7.93
CA LEU A 187 -15.84 -12.42 6.60
C LEU A 187 -15.11 -11.64 5.50
N TYR A 188 -15.04 -10.31 5.60
CA TYR A 188 -14.24 -9.50 4.67
C TYR A 188 -12.75 -9.84 4.74
N LEU A 189 -12.21 -10.04 5.95
CA LEU A 189 -10.83 -10.49 6.14
C LEU A 189 -10.54 -11.82 5.47
N VAL A 190 -11.39 -12.81 5.70
CA VAL A 190 -11.27 -14.14 5.12
C VAL A 190 -11.40 -14.05 3.60
N THR A 191 -12.36 -13.28 3.09
CA THR A 191 -12.54 -13.08 1.64
C THR A 191 -11.32 -12.39 1.04
N LEU A 192 -10.76 -11.38 1.70
CA LEU A 192 -9.56 -10.70 1.24
C LEU A 192 -8.34 -11.63 1.28
N LEU A 193 -8.20 -12.46 2.32
CA LEU A 193 -7.12 -13.44 2.42
C LEU A 193 -7.25 -14.49 1.30
N VAL A 194 -8.46 -15.00 1.07
CA VAL A 194 -8.76 -15.98 0.02
C VAL A 194 -8.65 -15.37 -1.39
N ALA A 195 -8.90 -14.08 -1.57
CA ALA A 195 -8.74 -13.42 -2.86
C ALA A 195 -7.28 -13.02 -3.13
N VAL A 196 -6.60 -12.43 -2.13
CA VAL A 196 -5.24 -11.89 -2.26
C VAL A 196 -4.21 -13.00 -2.26
N VAL A 197 -4.30 -14.01 -1.38
CA VAL A 197 -3.26 -15.05 -1.26
C VAL A 197 -3.05 -15.80 -2.59
N PRO A 198 -4.09 -16.31 -3.28
CA PRO A 198 -3.92 -16.95 -4.58
C PRO A 198 -3.38 -15.98 -5.63
N LEU A 199 -3.80 -14.72 -5.61
CA LEU A 199 -3.29 -13.70 -6.53
C LEU A 199 -1.79 -13.43 -6.32
N THR A 200 -1.32 -13.32 -5.07
CA THR A 200 0.11 -13.22 -4.78
C THR A 200 0.90 -14.46 -5.15
N VAL A 201 0.33 -15.66 -4.96
CA VAL A 201 0.98 -16.92 -5.36
C VAL A 201 1.06 -17.02 -6.88
N VAL A 202 -0.04 -16.71 -7.60
CA VAL A 202 -0.08 -16.72 -9.06
C VAL A 202 0.90 -15.69 -9.63
N ILE A 203 0.91 -14.45 -9.13
CA ILE A 203 1.86 -13.43 -9.58
C ILE A 203 3.30 -13.84 -9.27
N GLY A 204 3.58 -14.39 -8.08
CA GLY A 204 4.91 -14.86 -7.71
C GLY A 204 5.41 -15.99 -8.60
N VAL A 205 4.55 -16.98 -8.91
CA VAL A 205 4.87 -18.11 -9.78
C VAL A 205 5.05 -17.67 -11.23
N PHE A 206 4.18 -16.80 -11.76
CA PHE A 206 4.30 -16.29 -13.13
C PHE A 206 5.55 -15.44 -13.31
N ARG A 207 5.94 -14.66 -12.29
CA ARG A 207 7.12 -13.78 -12.37
C ARG A 207 8.44 -14.54 -12.21
N GLY A 208 8.47 -15.59 -11.39
CA GLY A 208 9.61 -16.51 -11.32
C GLY A 208 9.91 -17.14 -12.69
N ASN A 209 8.85 -17.60 -13.38
CA ASN A 209 9.00 -18.17 -14.72
C ASN A 209 9.44 -17.13 -15.77
N PHE A 210 9.00 -15.87 -15.67
CA PHE A 210 9.42 -14.81 -16.61
C PHE A 210 10.89 -14.39 -16.44
N LEU A 211 11.41 -14.36 -15.21
CA LEU A 211 12.83 -14.06 -14.93
C LEU A 211 13.75 -15.18 -15.44
N ASP A 212 13.32 -16.44 -15.36
CA ASP A 212 14.04 -17.58 -15.95
C ASP A 212 14.05 -17.53 -17.48
N TYR A 213 12.98 -17.03 -18.11
CA TYR A 213 12.92 -16.88 -19.57
C TYR A 213 13.85 -15.77 -20.11
N GLU A 214 13.93 -14.61 -19.46
CA GLU A 214 14.83 -13.53 -19.88
C GLU A 214 16.31 -13.91 -19.74
N THR A 215 16.66 -14.61 -18.66
CA THR A 215 18.02 -15.11 -18.42
C THR A 215 18.42 -16.21 -19.40
N LEU A 216 17.50 -17.13 -19.73
CA LEU A 216 17.71 -18.12 -20.80
C LEU A 216 17.86 -17.46 -22.18
N SER A 217 17.03 -16.45 -22.48
CA SER A 217 17.13 -15.70 -23.75
C SER A 217 18.47 -14.99 -23.90
N GLN A 218 18.98 -14.38 -22.84
CA GLN A 218 20.28 -13.71 -22.84
C GLN A 218 21.44 -14.71 -22.94
N ALA A 219 21.35 -15.85 -22.27
CA ALA A 219 22.35 -16.92 -22.37
C ALA A 219 22.46 -17.47 -23.80
N HIS A 220 21.32 -17.70 -24.47
CA HIS A 220 21.29 -18.15 -25.87
C HIS A 220 21.78 -17.08 -26.87
N ALA A 221 21.65 -15.80 -26.54
CA ALA A 221 22.17 -14.71 -27.37
C ALA A 221 23.70 -14.57 -27.26
N LEU A 222 24.28 -14.95 -26.11
CA LEU A 222 25.73 -14.96 -25.89
C LEU A 222 26.41 -16.17 -26.55
N GLU A 223 25.76 -17.33 -26.62
CA GLU A 223 26.30 -18.52 -27.32
C GLU A 223 26.35 -18.39 -28.85
N ARG A 224 25.62 -17.41 -29.44
CA ARG A 224 25.63 -17.17 -30.89
C ARG A 224 26.64 -16.11 -31.35
N ARG A 225 27.46 -15.58 -30.44
CA ARG A 225 28.57 -14.67 -30.74
C ARG A 225 29.90 -15.37 -30.55
#